data_AF-A0ABD5M4G2-F1
#
_entry.id   AF-A0ABD5M4G2-F1
#
_cell.length_a   1.000
_cell.length_b   1.000
_cell.length_c   1.000
_cell.angle_alpha   90.00
_cell.angle_beta   90.00
_cell.angle_gamma   90.00
#
_symmetry.space_group_name_H-M   'P 1'
#
loop_
_entity.id
_entity.type
_entity.pdbx_description
1 polymer ?
#
loop_
_entity_poly.entity_id
_entity_poly.type
_entity_poly.pdbx_seq_one_letter_code
_entity_poly.pdbx_strand_id
1 'polypeptide(L)'
;MPESNRLNGSTEWIDLEFVERERTPHEIIETGIQLHLAGLSLSNTKQYLEKLGVQRSRTAIHNWIQKADLQPADGASPNRVAVDETAIQIGSDRFWLYAAVDPQTNEFLHVDVFPIQNQQFTLVFLRDLKEKHHVEDALFLVDAGGHLTAALSRISLRFQIVRHGNRNAVERIFREVKRRTSSFSNTFRNAEPTAAESWLRAFAVCWNRCLT
;
A
#
# COMPACT_ATOMS: atom_id res chain seq x y z
N MET A 1 -12.79 8.48 -37.55
CA MET A 1 -12.05 7.62 -36.61
C MET A 1 -10.89 8.44 -36.07
N PRO A 2 -10.96 9.03 -34.87
CA PRO A 2 -9.78 9.66 -34.30
C PRO A 2 -8.94 8.59 -33.59
N GLU A 3 -7.67 8.56 -33.93
CA GLU A 3 -6.63 7.76 -33.29
C GLU A 3 -6.59 8.07 -31.80
N SER A 4 -6.76 7.03 -30.98
CA SER A 4 -6.58 7.11 -29.54
C SER A 4 -5.14 7.52 -29.24
N ASN A 5 -4.97 8.77 -28.83
CA ASN A 5 -3.69 9.30 -28.41
C ASN A 5 -3.17 8.44 -27.26
N ARG A 6 -2.04 7.79 -27.53
CA ARG A 6 -1.38 6.78 -26.70
C ARG A 6 -1.19 7.32 -25.28
N LEU A 7 -1.69 6.57 -24.29
CA LEU A 7 -1.21 6.59 -22.92
C LEU A 7 0.23 6.02 -22.91
N ASN A 8 1.18 6.79 -23.43
CA ASN A 8 2.58 6.38 -23.56
C ASN A 8 3.42 6.87 -22.36
N GLY A 9 2.86 6.77 -21.16
CA GLY A 9 3.61 6.90 -19.92
C GLY A 9 3.93 5.47 -19.46
N SER A 10 5.14 5.01 -19.74
CA SER A 10 5.69 3.69 -19.40
C SER A 10 5.10 3.08 -18.11
N THR A 11 4.27 2.05 -18.31
CA THR A 11 3.46 1.35 -17.30
C THR A 11 4.18 0.14 -16.67
N GLU A 12 5.50 0.01 -16.86
CA GLU A 12 6.29 -1.19 -16.56
C GLU A 12 6.65 -1.38 -15.07
N TRP A 13 5.75 -1.04 -14.14
CA TRP A 13 5.98 -1.31 -12.70
C TRP A 13 5.13 -2.46 -12.16
N ILE A 14 4.19 -2.99 -12.95
CA ILE A 14 3.41 -4.18 -12.62
C ILE A 14 4.01 -5.34 -13.41
N ASP A 15 4.65 -6.26 -12.71
CA ASP A 15 5.11 -7.51 -13.32
C ASP A 15 3.90 -8.43 -13.60
N LEU A 16 3.73 -8.81 -14.86
CA LEU A 16 2.66 -9.67 -15.35
C LEU A 16 3.14 -11.06 -15.77
N GLU A 17 4.34 -11.50 -15.34
CA GLU A 17 4.86 -12.85 -15.60
C GLU A 17 3.89 -13.98 -15.19
N PHE A 18 2.98 -13.73 -14.25
CA PHE A 18 1.92 -14.68 -13.86
C PHE A 18 0.84 -14.92 -14.93
N VAL A 19 0.82 -14.15 -16.01
CA VAL A 19 -0.17 -14.25 -17.10
C VAL A 19 0.30 -15.28 -18.13
N GLU A 20 0.08 -16.56 -17.84
CA GLU A 20 0.50 -17.67 -18.71
C GLU A 20 -0.27 -17.77 -20.04
N ARG A 21 -1.45 -17.13 -20.14
CA ARG A 21 -2.30 -17.15 -21.36
C ARG A 21 -2.87 -15.77 -21.60
N GLU A 22 -2.61 -15.21 -22.77
CA GLU A 22 -3.14 -13.92 -23.26
C GLU A 22 -4.65 -13.96 -23.57
N ARG A 23 -5.48 -14.43 -22.63
CA ARG A 23 -6.94 -14.26 -22.72
C ARG A 23 -7.35 -12.80 -22.57
N THR A 24 -6.52 -12.00 -21.93
CA THR A 24 -6.71 -10.56 -21.71
C THR A 24 -5.38 -9.88 -22.02
N PRO A 25 -5.37 -8.81 -22.83
CA PRO A 25 -4.15 -8.05 -23.07
C PRO A 25 -3.54 -7.53 -21.76
N HIS A 26 -2.21 -7.50 -21.65
CA HIS A 26 -1.48 -7.03 -20.46
C HIS A 26 -1.89 -5.61 -20.05
N GLU A 27 -1.99 -4.69 -21.01
CA GLU A 27 -2.42 -3.30 -20.77
C GLU A 27 -3.78 -3.21 -20.06
N ILE A 28 -4.69 -4.15 -20.33
CA ILE A 28 -6.03 -4.19 -19.70
C ILE A 28 -5.94 -4.73 -18.28
N ILE A 29 -5.05 -5.69 -18.02
CA ILE A 29 -4.79 -6.21 -16.68
C ILE A 29 -4.19 -5.09 -15.82
N GLU A 30 -3.17 -4.40 -16.32
CA GLU A 30 -2.56 -3.23 -15.68
C GLU A 30 -3.60 -2.15 -15.38
N THR A 31 -4.40 -1.76 -16.38
CA THR A 31 -5.47 -0.77 -16.22
C THR A 31 -6.47 -1.22 -15.15
N GLY A 32 -6.86 -2.49 -15.15
CA GLY A 32 -7.77 -3.06 -14.15
C GLY A 32 -7.21 -2.97 -12.73
N ILE A 33 -5.93 -3.31 -12.54
CA ILE A 33 -5.22 -3.20 -11.26
C ILE A 33 -5.16 -1.72 -10.84
N GLN A 34 -4.69 -0.83 -11.70
CA GLN A 34 -4.53 0.60 -11.42
C GLN A 34 -5.85 1.27 -11.04
N LEU A 35 -6.94 1.02 -11.78
CA LEU A 35 -8.25 1.56 -11.46
C LEU A 35 -8.72 1.12 -10.07
N HIS A 36 -8.49 -0.15 -9.74
CA HIS A 36 -8.89 -0.65 -8.43
C HIS A 36 -8.06 -0.03 -7.29
N LEU A 37 -6.74 0.09 -7.46
CA LEU A 37 -5.85 0.75 -6.51
C LEU A 37 -6.10 2.27 -6.41
N ALA A 38 -6.61 2.88 -7.49
CA ALA A 38 -7.07 4.26 -7.53
C ALA A 38 -8.38 4.50 -6.75
N GLY A 39 -9.03 3.44 -6.24
CA GLY A 39 -10.22 3.53 -5.40
C GLY A 39 -11.53 3.11 -6.08
N LEU A 40 -11.51 2.60 -7.31
CA LEU A 40 -12.71 2.04 -7.93
C LEU A 40 -13.04 0.68 -7.31
N SER A 41 -14.32 0.46 -6.98
CA SER A 41 -14.79 -0.86 -6.58
C SER A 41 -14.59 -1.88 -7.70
N LEU A 42 -14.45 -3.18 -7.37
CA LEU A 42 -14.33 -4.25 -8.39
C LEU A 42 -15.50 -4.23 -9.39
N SER A 43 -16.70 -3.84 -8.93
CA SER A 43 -17.87 -3.68 -9.80
C SER A 43 -17.72 -2.51 -10.77
N ASN A 44 -17.19 -1.38 -10.31
CA ASN A 44 -16.96 -0.21 -11.17
C ASN A 44 -15.80 -0.47 -12.13
N THR A 45 -14.72 -1.12 -11.69
CA THR A 45 -13.62 -1.56 -12.55
C THR A 45 -14.14 -2.52 -13.62
N LYS A 46 -14.96 -3.51 -13.25
CA LYS A 46 -15.62 -4.41 -14.23
C LYS A 46 -16.43 -3.63 -15.26
N GLN A 47 -17.30 -2.72 -14.83
CA GLN A 47 -18.10 -1.90 -15.75
C GLN A 47 -17.23 -1.03 -16.67
N TYR A 48 -16.12 -0.51 -16.17
CA TYR A 48 -15.17 0.23 -16.98
C TYR A 48 -14.52 -0.66 -18.06
N LEU A 49 -14.05 -1.85 -17.67
CA LEU A 49 -13.48 -2.82 -18.62
C LEU A 49 -14.51 -3.28 -19.67
N GLU A 50 -15.77 -3.47 -19.27
CA GLU A 50 -16.86 -3.83 -20.19
C GLU A 50 -17.10 -2.73 -21.23
N LYS A 51 -17.00 -1.45 -20.85
CA LYS A 51 -17.08 -0.32 -21.80
C LYS A 51 -15.91 -0.29 -22.79
N LEU A 52 -14.77 -0.86 -22.41
CA LEU A 52 -13.62 -1.08 -23.30
C LEU A 52 -13.74 -2.37 -24.13
N GLY A 53 -14.88 -3.06 -24.07
CA GLY A 53 -15.12 -4.31 -24.80
C GLY A 53 -14.53 -5.56 -24.13
N VAL A 54 -14.01 -5.45 -22.91
CA VAL A 54 -13.37 -6.57 -22.20
C VAL A 54 -14.26 -7.11 -21.09
N GLN A 55 -14.77 -8.31 -21.28
CA GLN A 55 -15.65 -9.01 -20.33
C GLN A 55 -14.83 -9.80 -19.30
N ARG A 56 -14.75 -9.29 -18.07
CA ARG A 56 -14.06 -9.96 -16.95
C ARG A 56 -14.88 -9.95 -15.67
N SER A 57 -14.73 -11.02 -14.89
CA SER A 57 -15.40 -11.14 -13.59
C SER A 57 -14.68 -10.30 -12.53
N ARG A 58 -15.42 -9.94 -11.47
CA ARG A 58 -14.84 -9.28 -10.28
C ARG A 58 -13.71 -10.12 -9.66
N THR A 59 -13.88 -11.44 -9.65
CA THR A 59 -12.88 -12.41 -9.18
C THR A 59 -11.61 -12.40 -10.04
N ALA A 60 -11.73 -12.26 -11.36
CA ALA A 60 -10.55 -12.16 -12.23
C ALA A 60 -9.72 -10.92 -11.90
N ILE A 61 -10.38 -9.76 -11.75
CA ILE A 61 -9.72 -8.50 -11.38
C ILE A 61 -9.06 -8.61 -10.00
N HIS A 62 -9.77 -9.18 -9.02
CA HIS A 62 -9.20 -9.45 -7.69
C HIS A 62 -7.96 -10.34 -7.76
N ASN A 63 -8.00 -11.43 -8.54
CA ASN A 63 -6.89 -12.34 -8.71
C ASN A 63 -5.68 -11.69 -9.39
N TRP A 64 -5.88 -10.74 -10.31
CA TRP A 64 -4.77 -10.00 -10.91
C TRP A 64 -3.99 -9.21 -9.87
N ILE A 65 -4.68 -8.54 -8.94
CA ILE A 65 -4.04 -7.77 -7.87
C ILE A 65 -3.27 -8.69 -6.92
N GLN A 66 -3.86 -9.83 -6.55
CA GLN A 66 -3.21 -10.78 -5.66
C GLN A 66 -1.98 -11.44 -6.30
N LYS A 67 -2.07 -11.77 -7.59
CA LYS A 67 -0.96 -12.42 -8.31
C LYS A 67 0.15 -11.47 -8.72
N ALA A 68 -0.15 -10.18 -8.88
CA ALA A 68 0.87 -9.18 -9.14
C ALA A 68 1.81 -8.95 -7.94
N ASP A 69 1.42 -9.40 -6.74
CA ASP A 69 2.22 -9.37 -5.49
C ASP A 69 3.02 -8.07 -5.30
N LEU A 70 2.36 -6.95 -5.55
CA LEU A 70 3.00 -5.65 -5.64
C LEU A 70 3.47 -5.20 -4.25
N GLN A 71 4.76 -4.93 -4.10
CA GLN A 71 5.37 -4.40 -2.88
C GLN A 71 6.18 -3.13 -3.17
N PRO A 72 6.23 -2.17 -2.21
CA PRO A 72 7.15 -1.03 -2.31
C PRO A 72 8.58 -1.49 -2.58
N ALA A 73 9.33 -0.70 -3.34
CA ALA A 73 10.69 -1.04 -3.73
C ALA A 73 11.66 -0.96 -2.55
N ASP A 74 12.52 -1.96 -2.42
CA ASP A 74 13.57 -2.03 -1.41
C ASP A 74 14.76 -1.10 -1.76
N GLY A 75 15.71 -0.96 -0.83
CA GLY A 75 16.99 -0.27 -1.04
C GLY A 75 16.97 1.26 -0.83
N ALA A 76 15.83 1.83 -0.45
CA ALA A 76 15.75 3.24 -0.10
C ALA A 76 16.70 3.61 1.05
N SER A 77 17.23 4.84 1.03
CA SER A 77 18.19 5.37 2.02
C SER A 77 17.74 6.75 2.55
N PRO A 78 16.60 6.83 3.26
CA PRO A 78 16.03 8.10 3.68
C PRO A 78 16.75 8.68 4.91
N ASN A 79 16.87 10.01 4.96
CA ASN A 79 17.43 10.69 6.15
C ASN A 79 16.44 10.71 7.34
N ARG A 80 15.14 10.58 7.06
CA ARG A 80 14.07 10.58 8.05
C ARG A 80 13.03 9.54 7.65
N VAL A 81 12.45 8.87 8.63
CA VAL A 81 11.35 7.92 8.41
C VAL A 81 10.23 8.30 9.35
N ALA A 82 9.05 8.60 8.82
CA ALA A 82 7.87 8.77 9.65
C ALA A 82 7.16 7.42 9.77
N VAL A 83 6.95 6.94 10.99
CA VAL A 83 6.26 5.68 11.28
C VAL A 83 5.03 5.98 12.12
N ASP A 84 3.93 5.35 11.73
CA ASP A 84 2.67 5.48 12.46
C ASP A 84 1.87 4.19 12.37
N GLU A 85 0.89 4.05 13.25
CA GLU A 85 0.00 2.91 13.35
C GLU A 85 -1.46 3.37 13.46
N THR A 86 -2.36 2.72 12.72
CA THR A 86 -3.79 3.01 12.81
C THR A 86 -4.58 1.72 12.83
N ALA A 87 -5.64 1.72 13.64
CA ALA A 87 -6.64 0.68 13.56
C ALA A 87 -7.38 0.74 12.22
N ILE A 88 -7.59 -0.44 11.62
CA ILE A 88 -8.41 -0.65 10.42
C ILE A 88 -9.38 -1.80 10.66
N GLN A 89 -10.48 -1.81 9.92
CA GLN A 89 -11.48 -2.86 9.98
C GLN A 89 -11.31 -3.78 8.76
N ILE A 90 -11.06 -5.07 9.01
CA ILE A 90 -11.04 -6.10 7.98
C ILE A 90 -12.09 -7.15 8.35
N GLY A 91 -13.13 -7.27 7.53
CA GLY A 91 -14.27 -8.11 7.84
C GLY A 91 -15.01 -7.61 9.08
N SER A 92 -15.28 -8.55 10.00
CA SER A 92 -15.82 -8.26 11.34
C SER A 92 -14.76 -7.90 12.37
N ASP A 93 -13.47 -8.05 12.04
CA ASP A 93 -12.39 -7.96 13.00
C ASP A 93 -11.55 -6.68 12.82
N ARG A 94 -10.96 -6.24 13.93
CA ARG A 94 -10.11 -5.06 14.00
C ARG A 94 -8.65 -5.48 13.89
N PHE A 95 -7.91 -4.81 13.00
CA PHE A 95 -6.48 -5.00 12.78
C PHE A 95 -5.74 -3.68 12.95
N TRP A 96 -4.42 -3.73 12.94
CA TRP A 96 -3.50 -2.61 13.04
C TRP A 96 -2.62 -2.51 11.79
N LEU A 97 -2.78 -1.41 11.06
CA LEU A 97 -1.95 -1.06 9.92
C LEU A 97 -0.76 -0.26 10.41
N TYR A 98 0.44 -0.73 10.08
CA TYR A 98 1.70 -0.02 10.27
C TYR A 98 2.15 0.54 8.92
N ALA A 99 2.62 1.78 8.91
CA ALA A 99 3.23 2.37 7.72
C ALA A 99 4.46 3.17 8.07
N ALA A 100 5.51 3.00 7.27
CA ALA A 100 6.72 3.78 7.26
C ALA A 100 6.81 4.54 5.94
N VAL A 101 7.05 5.84 6.01
CA VAL A 101 7.13 6.71 4.83
C VAL A 101 8.33 7.63 4.94
N ASP A 102 8.89 8.01 3.79
CA ASP A 102 9.83 9.12 3.73
C ASP A 102 9.02 10.43 3.76
N PRO A 103 9.14 11.27 4.81
CA PRO A 103 8.39 12.52 4.90
C PRO A 103 8.86 13.59 3.90
N GLN A 104 10.01 13.42 3.24
CA GLN A 104 10.51 14.34 2.21
C GLN A 104 9.86 14.07 0.86
N THR A 105 9.74 12.80 0.45
CA THR A 105 9.14 12.41 -0.84
C THR A 105 7.64 12.08 -0.71
N ASN A 106 7.15 11.87 0.51
CA ASN A 106 5.85 11.27 0.81
C ASN A 106 5.68 9.85 0.23
N GLU A 107 6.76 9.13 -0.04
CA GLU A 107 6.71 7.75 -0.54
C GLU A 107 6.61 6.77 0.62
N PHE A 108 5.85 5.70 0.42
CA PHE A 108 5.87 4.53 1.29
C PHE A 108 7.20 3.80 1.16
N LEU A 109 7.77 3.49 2.31
CA LEU A 109 8.89 2.57 2.44
C LEU A 109 8.35 1.17 2.74
N HIS A 110 7.48 1.07 3.75
CA HIS A 110 7.00 -0.24 4.18
C HIS A 110 5.60 -0.18 4.80
N VAL A 111 4.82 -1.26 4.64
CA VAL A 111 3.45 -1.39 5.13
C VAL A 111 3.18 -2.84 5.52
N ASP A 112 2.66 -3.04 6.73
CA ASP A 112 2.21 -4.34 7.23
C ASP A 112 0.91 -4.22 8.03
N VAL A 113 0.21 -5.36 8.16
CA VAL A 113 -1.02 -5.47 8.94
C VAL A 113 -0.85 -6.54 10.01
N PHE A 114 -1.15 -6.20 11.27
CA PHE A 114 -1.10 -7.14 12.39
C PHE A 114 -2.45 -7.24 13.12
N PRO A 115 -2.77 -8.39 13.72
CA PRO A 115 -4.05 -8.58 14.43
C PRO A 115 -4.15 -7.76 15.72
N ILE A 116 -3.01 -7.44 16.36
CA ILE A 116 -2.97 -6.69 17.62
C ILE A 116 -1.81 -5.70 17.62
N GLN A 117 -1.99 -4.62 18.37
CA GLN A 117 -0.95 -3.62 18.64
C GLN A 117 -0.18 -4.03 19.89
N ASN A 118 1.06 -4.45 19.70
CA ASN A 118 1.98 -4.69 20.80
C ASN A 118 3.43 -4.46 20.35
N GLN A 119 4.33 -4.41 21.33
CA GLN A 119 5.75 -4.17 21.06
C GLN A 119 6.38 -5.27 20.18
N GLN A 120 5.93 -6.54 20.25
CA GLN A 120 6.50 -7.61 19.42
C GLN A 120 6.24 -7.38 17.93
N PHE A 121 5.00 -7.05 17.54
CA PHE A 121 4.66 -6.77 16.14
C PHE A 121 5.33 -5.50 15.63
N THR A 122 5.45 -4.46 16.47
CA THR A 122 6.25 -3.29 16.12
C THR A 122 7.71 -3.63 15.86
N LEU A 123 8.30 -4.55 16.63
CA LEU A 123 9.68 -5.00 16.40
C LEU A 123 9.84 -5.80 15.11
N VAL A 124 8.84 -6.61 14.73
CA VAL A 124 8.82 -7.32 13.45
C VAL A 124 8.82 -6.29 12.32
N PHE A 125 7.85 -5.37 12.32
CA PHE A 125 7.74 -4.30 11.32
C PHE A 125 9.04 -3.49 11.15
N LEU A 126 9.69 -3.10 12.24
CA LEU A 126 10.92 -2.31 12.18
C LEU A 126 12.13 -3.12 11.71
N ARG A 127 12.16 -4.44 11.97
CA ARG A 127 13.23 -5.31 11.47
C ARG A 127 13.08 -5.53 9.97
N ASP A 128 11.86 -5.79 9.51
CA ASP A 128 11.57 -5.97 8.09
C ASP A 128 11.87 -4.68 7.31
N LEU A 129 11.49 -3.52 7.87
CA LEU A 129 11.87 -2.22 7.32
C LEU A 129 13.40 -2.03 7.23
N LYS A 130 14.15 -2.47 8.23
CA LYS A 130 15.63 -2.38 8.26
C LYS A 130 16.29 -3.38 7.31
N GLU A 131 15.71 -4.55 7.12
CA GLU A 131 16.19 -5.53 6.14
C GLU A 131 16.01 -5.02 4.72
N LYS A 132 14.87 -4.36 4.45
CA LYS A 132 14.53 -3.83 3.13
C LYS A 132 15.22 -2.52 2.79
N HIS A 133 15.58 -1.69 3.78
CA HIS A 133 16.05 -0.32 3.54
C HIS A 133 17.20 0.09 4.46
N HIS A 134 18.04 1.01 3.98
CA HIS A 134 19.15 1.58 4.73
C HIS A 134 18.66 2.70 5.67
N VAL A 135 18.01 2.31 6.77
CA VAL A 135 17.33 3.22 7.72
C VAL A 135 18.04 3.33 9.07
N GLU A 136 19.16 2.66 9.27
CA GLU A 136 19.89 2.64 10.55
C GLU A 136 20.32 4.03 11.00
N ASP A 137 20.75 4.86 10.04
CA ASP A 137 21.14 6.24 10.26
C ASP A 137 19.98 7.21 10.07
N ALA A 138 18.76 6.75 9.81
CA ALA A 138 17.61 7.63 9.68
C ALA A 138 17.14 8.16 11.05
N LEU A 139 16.51 9.34 11.06
CA LEU A 139 15.74 9.82 12.22
C LEU A 139 14.28 9.38 12.10
N PHE A 140 13.83 8.54 13.02
CA PHE A 140 12.44 8.08 13.09
C PHE A 140 11.54 9.12 13.73
N LEU A 141 10.46 9.49 13.05
CA LEU A 141 9.43 10.38 13.55
C LEU A 141 8.23 9.53 13.95
N VAL A 142 7.92 9.48 15.23
CA VAL A 142 6.81 8.69 15.77
C VAL A 142 5.93 9.53 16.66
N ASP A 143 4.71 9.05 16.91
CA ASP A 143 3.87 9.62 17.94
C ASP A 143 4.30 9.17 19.34
N ALA A 144 3.67 9.73 20.37
CA ALA A 144 4.00 9.41 21.75
C ALA A 144 3.52 8.00 22.19
N GLY A 145 3.13 7.14 21.25
CA GLY A 145 2.71 5.76 21.49
C GLY A 145 3.84 4.94 22.12
N GLY A 146 3.63 4.50 23.36
CA GLY A 146 4.67 3.84 24.16
C GLY A 146 5.28 2.58 23.54
N HIS A 147 4.52 1.85 22.71
CA HIS A 147 5.00 0.63 22.04
C HIS A 147 6.01 0.94 20.92
N LEU A 148 5.75 1.96 20.08
CA LEU A 148 6.67 2.41 19.03
C LEU A 148 8.00 2.88 19.61
N THR A 149 7.94 3.76 20.62
CA THR A 149 9.16 4.27 21.26
C THR A 149 9.96 3.18 21.97
N ALA A 150 9.29 2.21 22.59
CA ALA A 150 9.95 1.08 23.25
C ALA A 150 10.59 0.12 22.25
N ALA A 151 9.94 -0.14 21.11
CA ALA A 151 10.49 -0.97 20.04
C ALA A 151 11.72 -0.32 19.40
N LEU A 152 11.63 0.96 19.03
CA LEU A 152 12.73 1.74 18.44
C LEU A 152 13.95 1.79 19.38
N SER A 153 13.72 2.06 20.66
CA SER A 153 14.78 2.07 21.68
C SER A 153 15.47 0.69 21.78
N ARG A 154 14.71 -0.40 21.71
CA ARG A 154 15.23 -1.77 21.84
C ARG A 154 16.14 -2.18 20.69
N ILE A 155 15.94 -1.64 19.50
CA ILE A 155 16.79 -1.91 18.31
C ILE A 155 17.75 -0.76 17.98
N SER A 156 17.93 0.17 18.92
CA SER A 156 18.89 1.28 18.84
C SER A 156 18.69 2.21 17.65
N LEU A 157 17.44 2.39 17.20
CA LEU A 157 17.12 3.37 16.16
C LEU A 157 16.87 4.75 16.77
N ARG A 158 17.40 5.79 16.14
CA ARG A 158 17.23 7.17 16.60
C ARG A 158 15.81 7.62 16.32
N PHE A 159 15.11 8.16 17.32
CA PHE A 159 13.75 8.63 17.14
C PHE A 159 13.48 9.96 17.83
N GLN A 160 12.48 10.67 17.32
CA GLN A 160 11.92 11.87 17.90
C GLN A 160 10.41 11.72 17.99
N ILE A 161 9.87 11.99 19.18
CA ILE A 161 8.42 12.06 19.40
C ILE A 161 7.93 13.39 18.82
N VAL A 162 7.06 13.34 17.82
CA VAL A 162 6.53 14.53 17.15
C VAL A 162 5.00 14.50 17.21
N ARG A 163 4.40 15.48 17.91
CA ARG A 163 2.94 15.61 18.00
C ARG A 163 2.31 16.31 16.80
N HIS A 164 3.03 17.19 16.10
CA HIS A 164 2.57 17.94 14.92
C HIS A 164 3.75 18.26 13.98
N GLY A 165 3.55 18.28 12.65
CA GLY A 165 4.59 18.69 11.67
C GLY A 165 4.85 17.65 10.57
N ASN A 166 6.10 17.20 10.38
CA ASN A 166 6.49 16.25 9.32
C ASN A 166 5.75 14.88 9.37
N ARG A 167 5.02 14.56 10.45
CA ARG A 167 4.07 13.43 10.52
C ARG A 167 2.86 13.62 9.59
N ASN A 168 2.61 14.84 9.11
CA ASN A 168 1.56 15.14 8.13
C ASN A 168 1.62 14.24 6.89
N ALA A 169 2.80 13.74 6.51
CA ALA A 169 2.95 12.77 5.44
C ALA A 169 2.18 11.47 5.75
N VAL A 170 2.49 10.80 6.86
CA VAL A 170 1.82 9.55 7.25
C VAL A 170 0.34 9.77 7.54
N GLU A 171 -0.04 10.86 8.21
CA GLU A 171 -1.45 11.16 8.50
C GLU A 171 -2.26 11.44 7.23
N ARG A 172 -1.66 12.11 6.23
CA ARG A 172 -2.29 12.33 4.92
C ARG A 172 -2.48 11.01 4.19
N ILE A 173 -1.48 10.15 4.23
CA ILE A 173 -1.49 8.83 3.64
C ILE A 173 -2.55 7.95 4.30
N PHE A 174 -2.63 7.89 5.63
CA PHE A 174 -3.69 7.17 6.35
C PHE A 174 -5.07 7.71 6.06
N ARG A 175 -5.22 9.04 5.88
CA ARG A 175 -6.49 9.61 5.40
C ARG A 175 -6.82 9.14 4.00
N GLU A 176 -5.85 9.04 3.09
CA GLU A 176 -6.10 8.53 1.74
C GLU A 176 -6.43 7.03 1.76
N VAL A 177 -5.70 6.21 2.53
CA VAL A 177 -6.04 4.81 2.76
C VAL A 177 -7.48 4.71 3.27
N LYS A 178 -7.86 5.48 4.31
CA LYS A 178 -9.22 5.50 4.86
C LYS A 178 -10.26 5.97 3.83
N ARG A 179 -9.96 7.01 3.06
CA ARG A 179 -10.83 7.55 2.01
C ARG A 179 -11.07 6.52 0.91
N ARG A 180 -10.01 5.87 0.42
CA ARG A 180 -10.12 4.85 -0.62
C ARG A 180 -10.85 3.63 -0.07
N THR A 181 -10.41 3.09 1.08
CA THR A 181 -11.08 1.99 1.82
C THR A 181 -12.58 2.26 2.05
N SER A 182 -12.98 3.51 2.28
CA SER A 182 -14.39 3.90 2.42
C SER A 182 -15.23 3.76 1.14
N SER A 183 -14.65 4.06 -0.03
CA SER A 183 -15.33 3.94 -1.33
C SER A 183 -15.57 2.50 -1.74
N PHE A 184 -14.75 1.59 -1.20
CA PHE A 184 -14.92 0.17 -1.46
C PHE A 184 -16.16 -0.44 -0.84
N SER A 185 -16.83 0.27 0.08
CA SER A 185 -18.02 -0.13 0.83
C SER A 185 -18.01 -1.51 1.49
N ASN A 186 -17.05 -2.41 1.21
CA ASN A 186 -16.99 -3.82 1.58
C ASN A 186 -15.72 -4.57 1.06
N THR A 187 -14.66 -3.97 0.49
CA THR A 187 -13.53 -4.79 -0.06
C THR A 187 -12.82 -5.60 1.02
N PHE A 188 -12.81 -5.15 2.27
CA PHE A 188 -12.41 -6.04 3.37
C PHE A 188 -13.57 -6.77 4.03
N ARG A 189 -14.84 -6.47 3.70
CA ARG A 189 -15.96 -7.27 4.20
C ARG A 189 -15.85 -8.65 3.54
N ASN A 190 -15.51 -9.66 4.33
CA ASN A 190 -15.20 -11.03 3.89
C ASN A 190 -13.87 -11.17 3.13
N ALA A 191 -12.92 -10.23 3.27
CA ALA A 191 -11.56 -10.47 2.82
C ALA A 191 -10.76 -11.19 3.90
N GLU A 192 -9.92 -12.11 3.47
CA GLU A 192 -8.87 -12.64 4.31
C GLU A 192 -7.86 -11.53 4.64
N PRO A 193 -7.28 -11.50 5.86
CA PRO A 193 -6.28 -10.51 6.26
C PRO A 193 -5.10 -10.41 5.28
N THR A 194 -4.67 -11.55 4.74
CA THR A 194 -3.60 -11.63 3.75
C THR A 194 -3.95 -10.89 2.46
N ALA A 195 -5.18 -11.08 1.95
CA ALA A 195 -5.64 -10.36 0.75
C ALA A 195 -5.73 -8.85 0.98
N ALA A 196 -6.05 -8.45 2.22
CA ALA A 196 -6.10 -7.06 2.62
C ALA A 196 -4.72 -6.40 2.69
N GLU A 197 -3.76 -7.11 3.27
CA GLU A 197 -2.36 -6.73 3.34
C GLU A 197 -1.74 -6.61 1.94
N SER A 198 -1.95 -7.60 1.05
CA SER A 198 -1.49 -7.55 -0.34
C SER A 198 -2.08 -6.34 -1.08
N TRP A 199 -3.36 -6.01 -0.84
CA TRP A 199 -3.96 -4.81 -1.42
C TRP A 199 -3.31 -3.53 -0.89
N LEU A 200 -3.01 -3.44 0.41
CA LEU A 200 -2.37 -2.28 1.02
C LEU A 200 -0.94 -2.07 0.52
N ARG A 201 -0.18 -3.16 0.32
CA ARG A 201 1.14 -3.11 -0.31
C ARG A 201 1.06 -2.66 -1.77
N ALA A 202 0.12 -3.20 -2.54
CA ALA A 202 -0.12 -2.76 -3.91
C ALA A 202 -0.54 -1.28 -3.99
N PHE A 203 -1.36 -0.83 -3.04
CA PHE A 203 -1.73 0.58 -2.92
C PHE A 203 -0.51 1.46 -2.65
N ALA A 204 0.41 1.02 -1.78
CA ALA A 204 1.65 1.75 -1.51
C ALA A 204 2.51 1.91 -2.77
N VAL A 205 2.61 0.88 -3.62
CA VAL A 205 3.29 0.99 -4.92
C VAL A 205 2.60 2.00 -5.83
N CYS A 206 1.28 1.89 -5.98
CA CYS A 206 0.51 2.83 -6.81
C CYS A 206 0.65 4.27 -6.30
N TRP A 207 0.71 4.47 -4.98
CA TRP A 207 0.95 5.77 -4.38
C TRP A 207 2.30 6.35 -4.80
N ASN A 208 3.39 5.59 -4.62
CA ASN A 208 4.75 6.03 -4.97
C ASN A 208 4.94 6.27 -6.47
N ARG A 209 4.14 5.63 -7.33
CA ARG A 209 4.28 5.74 -8.79
C ARG A 209 3.35 6.76 -9.43
N CYS A 210 2.19 7.03 -8.83
CA CYS A 210 1.12 7.78 -9.48
C CYS A 210 0.64 9.00 -8.69
N LEU A 211 0.98 9.14 -7.40
CA LEU A 211 0.32 10.09 -6.49
C LEU A 211 1.29 10.93 -5.64
N THR A 212 2.58 10.68 -5.73
CA THR A 212 3.69 11.48 -5.19
C THR A 212 4.29 12.36 -6.28
#